data_AF-A0A3D6DVY1-F1
#
_entry.id   AF-A0A3D6DVY1-F1
#
_cell.length_a   1.000
_cell.length_b   1.000
_cell.length_c   1.000
_cell.angle_alpha   90.00
_cell.angle_beta   90.00
_cell.angle_gamma   90.00
#
_symmetry.space_group_name_H-M   'P 1'
#
loop_
_entity.id
_entity.type
_entity.pdbx_description
1 polymer ?
#
loop_
_entity_poly.entity_id
_entity_poly.type
_entity_poly.pdbx_seq_one_letter_code
_entity_poly.pdbx_strand_id
1 'polypeptide(L)' 'MESVVERQALVEEVRAGESRLENAELLGAAGIEVIVTAQDPLFAWEKMRARWPDVIVLDVEMPRM' A
#
# COMPACT_ATOMS: atom_id res chain seq x y z
N MET A 1 13.40 -7.42 -24.42
CA MET A 1 12.13 -6.80 -23.98
C MET A 1 12.03 -7.13 -22.51
N GLU A 2 12.62 -6.27 -21.67
CA GLU A 2 12.67 -6.48 -20.23
C GLU A 2 11.23 -6.38 -19.73
N SER A 3 10.68 -7.48 -19.20
CA SER A 3 9.39 -7.39 -18.52
C SER A 3 9.64 -6.59 -17.25
N VAL A 4 9.33 -5.31 -17.28
CA VAL A 4 9.19 -4.53 -16.06
C VAL A 4 8.03 -5.16 -15.32
N VAL A 5 8.33 -6.01 -14.35
CA VAL A 5 7.31 -6.56 -13.45
C VAL A 5 6.82 -5.34 -12.67
N GLU A 6 5.66 -4.79 -13.05
CA GLU A 6 4.98 -3.71 -12.35
C GLU A 6 4.65 -4.22 -10.95
N ARG A 7 5.49 -3.86 -9.97
CA ARG A 7 5.30 -4.25 -8.58
C ARG A 7 4.18 -3.38 -8.00
N GLN A 8 3.06 -4.00 -7.69
CA GLN A 8 1.89 -3.32 -7.13
C GLN A 8 1.93 -3.42 -5.61
N ALA A 9 1.83 -2.28 -4.93
CA ALA A 9 1.78 -2.23 -3.47
C ALA A 9 0.42 -1.80 -2.93
N LEU A 10 0.05 -2.43 -1.82
CA LEU A 10 -0.98 -1.94 -0.91
C LEU A 10 -0.32 -1.35 0.33
N VAL A 11 -0.77 -0.18 0.75
CA VAL A 11 -0.28 0.49 1.97
C VAL A 11 -1.42 0.56 3.00
N GLU A 12 -1.23 -0.06 4.16
CA GLU A 12 -2.08 0.01 5.34
C GLU A 12 -1.42 0.95 6.37
N GLU A 13 -2.06 2.09 6.69
CA GLU A 13 -1.43 3.16 7.47
C GLU A 13 -2.36 3.74 8.54
N VAL A 14 -1.85 3.92 9.77
CA VAL A 14 -2.52 4.67 10.85
C VAL A 14 -1.60 5.76 11.37
N ARG A 15 -1.80 6.95 10.83
CA ARG A 15 -2.03 8.17 11.63
C ARG A 15 -2.37 9.34 10.72
N ALA A 16 -3.34 10.13 11.16
CA ALA A 16 -3.57 11.46 10.64
C ALA A 16 -2.35 12.33 10.99
N GLY A 17 -1.34 12.36 10.13
CA GLY A 17 -0.13 13.16 10.37
C GLY A 17 0.98 12.99 9.33
N GLU A 18 1.20 11.77 8.83
CA GLU A 18 2.13 11.53 7.73
C GLU A 18 1.39 11.61 6.39
N SER A 19 1.95 12.36 5.46
CA SER A 19 1.28 12.64 4.19
C SER A 19 1.31 11.38 3.34
N ARG A 20 0.13 10.81 3.03
CA ARG A 20 -0.02 9.70 2.06
C ARG A 20 0.74 9.91 0.75
N LEU A 21 0.99 11.17 0.40
CA LEU A 21 1.78 11.57 -0.76
C LEU A 21 3.25 11.18 -0.61
N GLU A 22 3.82 11.27 0.59
CA GLU A 22 5.24 11.00 0.85
C GLU A 22 5.56 9.51 0.67
N ASN A 23 4.73 8.62 1.23
CA ASN A 23 4.88 7.17 1.01
C ASN A 23 4.66 6.77 -0.46
N ALA A 24 3.68 7.39 -1.14
CA ALA A 24 3.45 7.15 -2.56
C ALA A 24 4.61 7.65 -3.43
N GLU A 25 5.21 8.79 -3.11
CA GLU A 25 6.38 9.35 -3.79
C GLU A 25 7.61 8.47 -3.60
N LEU A 26 7.88 8.01 -2.37
CA LEU A 26 9.00 7.12 -2.06
C LEU A 26 8.87 5.77 -2.79
N LEU A 27 7.69 5.17 -2.77
CA LEU A 27 7.42 3.91 -3.48
C LEU A 27 7.47 4.10 -5.00
N GLY A 28 6.94 5.20 -5.51
CA GLY A 28 7.03 5.57 -6.93
C GLY A 28 8.48 5.72 -7.39
N ALA A 29 9.34 6.36 -6.58
CA ALA A 29 10.78 6.46 -6.85
C ALA A 29 11.47 5.09 -6.86
N ALA A 30 10.94 4.10 -6.14
CA ALA A 30 11.41 2.71 -6.15
C ALA A 30 10.80 1.85 -7.28
N GLY A 31 9.99 2.43 -8.16
CA GLY A 31 9.30 1.71 -9.24
C GLY A 31 8.16 0.82 -8.75
N ILE A 32 7.57 1.16 -7.60
CA ILE A 32 6.43 0.48 -7.00
C ILE A 32 5.20 1.37 -7.18
N GLU A 33 4.17 0.84 -7.84
CA GLU A 33 2.89 1.54 -8.00
C GLU A 33 2.01 1.29 -6.76
N VAL A 34 1.59 2.36 -6.10
CA VAL A 34 0.61 2.25 -5.00
C VAL A 34 -0.79 2.17 -5.60
N ILE A 35 -1.35 0.96 -5.60
CA ILE A 35 -2.66 0.69 -6.22
C ILE A 35 -3.82 0.80 -5.22
N VAL A 36 -3.52 0.66 -3.93
CA VAL A 36 -4.51 0.60 -2.85
C VAL A 36 -3.94 1.21 -1.58
N THR A 37 -4.75 2.03 -0.91
CA THR A 37 -4.49 2.50 0.47
C THR A 37 -5.66 2.13 1.38
N ALA A 38 -5.39 1.79 2.64
CA ALA A 38 -6.40 1.45 3.62
C ALA A 38 -6.08 2.04 5.00
N GLN A 39 -7.13 2.42 5.75
CA GLN A 39 -7.03 3.02 7.08
C GLN A 39 -7.17 1.98 8.22
N ASP A 40 -7.53 0.74 7.87
CA ASP A 40 -7.71 -0.39 8.79
C ASP A 40 -7.57 -1.71 8.02
N PRO A 41 -7.08 -2.79 8.66
CA PRO A 41 -6.83 -4.07 8.00
C PRO A 41 -8.07 -4.75 7.39
N LEU A 42 -9.27 -4.56 7.97
CA LEU A 42 -10.50 -5.13 7.42
C LEU A 42 -10.86 -4.48 6.08
N PHE A 43 -10.65 -3.18 5.95
CA PHE A 43 -10.84 -2.50 4.67
C PHE A 43 -9.76 -2.86 3.65
N ALA A 44 -8.52 -3.07 4.09
CA ALA A 44 -7.46 -3.54 3.23
C ALA A 44 -7.80 -4.92 2.64
N TRP A 45 -8.27 -5.84 3.48
CA TRP A 45 -8.67 -7.19 3.07
C TRP A 45 -9.70 -7.20 1.94
N GLU A 46 -10.78 -6.41 2.08
CA GLU A 46 -11.81 -6.33 1.03
C GLU A 46 -11.27 -5.75 -0.29
N LYS A 47 -10.33 -4.81 -0.22
CA LYS A 47 -9.68 -4.26 -1.43
C LYS A 47 -8.71 -5.25 -2.08
N MET A 48 -7.95 -6.00 -1.28
CA MET A 48 -7.05 -7.06 -1.78
C MET A 48 -7.82 -8.16 -2.51
N ARG A 49 -9.02 -8.52 -2.05
CA ARG A 49 -9.88 -9.50 -2.73
C ARG A 49 -10.26 -9.07 -4.16
N ALA A 50 -10.35 -7.76 -4.42
CA ALA A 50 -10.64 -7.23 -5.75
C ALA A 50 -9.38 -7.11 -6.63
N ARG A 51 -8.25 -6.72 -6.03
CA ARG A 51 -6.95 -6.61 -6.70
C ARG A 51 -5.84 -6.96 -5.72
N TRP A 52 -5.24 -8.13 -5.90
CA TRP A 52 -4.20 -8.61 -5.01
C TRP A 52 -2.87 -7.90 -5.31
N PRO A 53 -2.22 -7.27 -4.31
CA PRO A 53 -0.92 -6.62 -4.49
C PRO A 53 0.23 -7.63 -4.45
N ASP A 54 1.37 -7.26 -5.04
CA ASP A 54 2.63 -8.01 -4.91
C ASP A 54 3.36 -7.69 -3.59
N VAL A 55 3.15 -6.49 -3.07
CA VAL A 55 3.80 -5.98 -1.85
C VAL A 55 2.74 -5.38 -0.91
N ILE A 56 2.83 -5.69 0.38
CA ILE A 56 1.98 -5.09 1.40
C ILE A 56 2.89 -4.32 2.36
N VAL A 57 2.61 -3.04 2.56
CA VAL A 57 3.23 -2.19 3.57
C VAL A 57 2.23 -2.04 4.70
N LEU A 58 2.56 -2.59 5.87
CA LEU A 58 1.69 -2.68 7.03
C LEU A 58 2.26 -1.85 8.17
N ASP A 59 1.49 -0.88 8.67
CA ASP A 59 1.83 -0.12 9.86
C ASP A 59 1.51 -0.91 11.13
N VAL A 60 2.48 -1.25 11.97
CA VAL A 60 2.26 -2.09 13.16
C VAL A 60 1.33 -1.50 14.22
N GLU A 61 1.04 -0.19 14.17
CA GLU A 61 0.24 0.53 15.16
C GLU A 61 -1.26 0.66 14.78
N MET A 62 -1.75 -0.02 13.73
CA MET A 62 -3.17 0.14 13.34
C MET A 62 -4.15 -0.42 14.39
N PRO A 63 -5.34 0.20 14.58
CA PRO A 63 -6.32 -0.33 15.49
C PRO A 63 -6.87 -1.64 14.93
N ARG A 64 -7.04 -2.64 15.81
CA ARG A 64 -7.49 -4.00 15.47
C ARG A 64 -6.46 -4.83 14.70
N MET A 65 -5.20 -4.37 14.65
CA MET A 65 -4.05 -5.18 14.23
C MET A 65 -3.59 -6.12 15.34
#